data_AF-A0A7X1ZJ79-F1
#
_entry.id   AF-A0A7X1ZJ79-F1
#
_cell.length_a   1.000
_cell.length_b   1.000
_cell.length_c   1.000
_cell.angle_alpha   90.00
_cell.angle_beta   90.00
_cell.angle_gamma   90.00
#
_symmetry.space_group_name_H-M   'P 1'
#
loop_
_entity.id
_entity.type
_entity.pdbx_description
1 polymer ?
#
loop_
_entity_poly.entity_id
_entity_poly.type
_entity_poly.pdbx_seq_one_letter_code
_entity_poly.pdbx_strand_id
1 'polypeptide(L)'
;MKCKARTRSGKPCKANALIDKDYCLAHDPESRKKFKEITKKGGKVKKKVQVSLALIEFKGNSGEVLDLLADTINRVRSENMPPRIANTIGYLAGHMLKALEIAEIESRLRKVERIVLERKTYS
;
A
#
# COMPACT_ATOMS: atom_id res chain seq x y z
N MET A 1 18.07 32.76 2.08
CA MET A 1 17.41 33.93 1.40
C MET A 1 16.17 33.47 0.63
N LYS A 2 15.20 34.37 0.38
CA LYS A 2 13.99 34.08 -0.41
C LYS A 2 14.21 34.41 -1.89
N CYS A 3 13.50 33.72 -2.77
CA CYS A 3 13.54 33.96 -4.20
C CYS A 3 13.00 35.38 -4.54
N LYS A 4 13.78 36.16 -5.30
CA LYS A 4 13.41 37.53 -5.70
C LYS A 4 12.35 37.61 -6.83
N ALA A 5 12.02 36.48 -7.47
CA ALA A 5 11.08 36.46 -8.60
C ALA A 5 9.60 36.58 -8.20
N ARG A 6 8.77 37.00 -9.17
CA ARG A 6 7.30 36.96 -9.08
C ARG A 6 6.75 35.74 -9.79
N THR A 7 5.70 35.17 -9.21
CA THR A 7 4.92 34.08 -9.79
C THR A 7 4.12 34.56 -11.00
N ARG A 8 3.56 33.62 -11.79
CA ARG A 8 2.67 33.93 -12.92
C ARG A 8 1.44 34.76 -12.54
N SER A 9 1.02 34.71 -11.28
CA SER A 9 -0.09 35.52 -10.73
C SER A 9 0.37 36.87 -10.14
N GLY A 10 1.62 37.28 -10.40
CA GLY A 10 2.16 38.58 -9.97
C GLY A 10 2.60 38.65 -8.51
N LYS A 11 2.28 37.65 -7.68
CA LYS A 11 2.68 37.59 -6.26
C LYS A 11 4.16 37.20 -6.08
N PRO A 12 4.86 37.67 -5.03
CA PRO A 12 6.25 37.29 -4.77
C PRO A 12 6.39 35.79 -4.51
N CYS A 13 7.48 35.18 -4.99
CA CYS A 13 7.74 33.76 -4.80
C CYS A 13 8.06 33.45 -3.34
N LYS A 14 7.30 32.54 -2.72
CA LYS A 14 7.51 32.13 -1.32
C LYS A 14 8.67 31.12 -1.12
N ALA A 15 9.19 30.57 -2.22
CA ALA A 15 10.25 29.56 -2.19
C ALA A 15 11.60 30.16 -1.74
N ASN A 16 12.45 29.31 -1.18
CA ASN A 16 13.82 29.70 -0.84
C ASN A 16 14.66 29.80 -2.13
N ALA A 17 15.57 30.76 -2.15
CA ALA A 17 16.57 30.85 -3.21
C ALA A 17 17.59 29.72 -3.06
N LEU A 18 18.26 29.36 -4.15
CA LEU A 18 19.38 28.41 -4.12
C LEU A 18 20.58 29.03 -3.39
N ILE A 19 21.49 28.17 -2.91
CA ILE A 19 22.75 28.61 -2.28
C ILE A 19 23.52 29.45 -3.31
N ASP A 20 23.98 30.62 -2.88
CA ASP A 20 24.68 31.63 -3.70
C ASP A 20 23.91 32.16 -4.91
N LYS A 21 22.57 32.06 -4.89
CA LYS A 21 21.71 32.61 -5.94
C LYS A 21 20.54 33.42 -5.40
N ASP A 22 20.00 34.29 -6.25
CA ASP A 22 18.85 35.14 -5.96
C ASP A 22 17.48 34.49 -6.24
N TYR A 23 17.49 33.34 -6.91
CA TYR A 23 16.28 32.67 -7.41
C TYR A 23 16.17 31.24 -6.91
N CYS A 24 14.94 30.73 -6.82
CA CYS A 24 14.67 29.32 -6.56
C CYS A 24 14.86 28.48 -7.83
N LEU A 25 14.88 27.15 -7.67
CA LEU A 25 15.06 26.18 -8.76
C LEU A 25 14.08 26.36 -9.95
N ALA A 26 12.89 26.92 -9.72
CA ALA A 26 11.90 27.18 -10.76
C ALA A 26 12.08 28.51 -11.51
N HIS A 27 12.74 29.49 -10.87
CA HIS A 27 12.91 30.86 -11.39
C HIS A 27 14.35 31.20 -11.79
N ASP A 28 15.33 30.42 -11.36
CA ASP A 28 16.72 30.55 -11.76
C ASP A 28 16.89 30.23 -13.25
N PRO A 29 17.41 31.15 -14.09
CA PRO A 29 17.47 30.98 -15.55
C PRO A 29 18.20 29.71 -15.99
N GLU A 30 19.27 29.33 -15.29
CA GLU A 30 20.09 28.16 -15.60
C GLU A 30 19.36 26.85 -15.29
N SER A 31 18.75 26.74 -14.10
CA SER A 31 18.07 25.51 -13.68
C SER A 31 16.62 25.40 -14.15
N ARG A 32 15.98 26.49 -14.61
CA ARG A 32 14.57 26.52 -15.01
C ARG A 32 14.23 25.52 -16.11
N LYS A 33 15.10 25.33 -17.11
CA LYS A 33 14.88 24.33 -18.18
C LYS A 33 14.88 22.92 -17.61
N LYS A 34 15.92 22.59 -16.84
CA LYS A 34 16.07 21.28 -16.16
C LYS A 34 14.92 21.01 -15.19
N PHE A 35 14.49 22.02 -14.43
CA PHE A 35 13.36 21.92 -13.51
C PHE A 35 12.06 21.61 -14.25
N LYS A 36 11.76 22.32 -15.36
CA LYS A 36 10.58 22.02 -16.19
C LYS A 36 10.58 20.59 -16.72
N GLU A 37 11.73 20.07 -17.14
CA GLU A 37 11.85 18.68 -17.59
C GLU A 37 11.61 17.68 -16.46
N ILE A 38 12.17 17.93 -15.28
CA ILE A 38 11.95 17.11 -14.07
C ILE A 38 10.47 17.13 -13.70
N THR A 39 9.81 18.30 -13.66
CA THR A 39 8.38 18.40 -13.37
C THR A 39 7.53 17.69 -14.42
N LYS A 40 7.89 17.79 -15.71
CA LYS A 40 7.20 17.09 -16.80
C LYS A 40 7.36 15.57 -16.68
N LYS A 41 8.54 15.07 -16.29
CA LYS A 41 8.78 13.66 -15.99
C LYS A 41 8.00 13.22 -14.74
N GLY A 42 8.00 14.02 -13.68
CA GLY A 42 7.26 13.77 -12.43
C GLY A 42 5.75 13.71 -12.65
N GLY A 43 5.19 14.62 -13.45
CA GLY A 43 3.76 14.61 -13.82
C GLY A 43 3.36 13.46 -14.77
N LYS A 44 4.34 12.83 -15.44
CA LYS A 44 4.15 11.63 -16.26
C LYS A 44 4.30 10.33 -15.46
N VAL A 45 4.75 10.38 -14.20
CA VAL A 45 4.69 9.21 -13.32
C VAL A 45 3.22 8.79 -13.26
N LYS A 46 2.94 7.59 -13.77
CA LYS A 46 1.58 7.10 -14.03
C LYS A 46 0.71 7.37 -12.80
N LYS A 47 -0.46 8.01 -13.02
CA LYS A 47 -1.56 8.08 -12.03
C LYS A 47 -1.67 6.72 -11.34
N LYS A 48 -1.92 6.71 -10.02
CA LYS A 48 -2.14 5.49 -9.20
C LYS A 48 -2.77 4.42 -10.09
N VAL A 49 -2.08 3.31 -10.31
CA VAL A 49 -2.62 2.20 -11.11
C VAL A 49 -3.92 1.79 -10.43
N GLN A 50 -5.05 2.19 -11.01
CA GLN A 50 -6.36 1.72 -10.59
C GLN A 50 -6.48 0.31 -11.15
N VAL A 51 -5.97 -0.66 -10.40
CA VAL A 51 -6.34 -2.05 -10.64
C VAL A 51 -7.75 -2.21 -10.09
N SER A 52 -8.72 -2.40 -10.98
CA SER A 52 -10.06 -2.81 -10.60
C SER A 52 -9.99 -4.26 -10.15
N LEU A 53 -9.79 -4.46 -8.85
CA LEU A 53 -9.86 -5.79 -8.24
C LEU A 53 -11.32 -6.14 -7.99
N ALA A 54 -11.74 -7.34 -8.37
CA ALA A 54 -13.05 -7.85 -7.99
C ALA A 54 -13.15 -7.98 -6.47
N LEU A 55 -14.35 -7.74 -5.93
CA LEU A 55 -14.63 -8.04 -4.54
C LEU A 55 -14.60 -9.55 -4.32
N ILE A 56 -14.07 -9.95 -3.17
CA ILE A 56 -14.04 -11.35 -2.75
C ILE A 56 -15.09 -11.51 -1.65
N GLU A 57 -16.06 -12.38 -1.87
CA GLU A 57 -16.94 -12.86 -0.80
C GLU A 57 -16.22 -13.98 -0.05
N PHE A 58 -15.69 -13.64 1.12
CA PHE A 58 -14.95 -14.59 1.95
C PHE A 58 -15.91 -15.42 2.82
N LYS A 59 -15.87 -16.75 2.68
CA LYS A 59 -16.76 -17.69 3.39
C LYS A 59 -16.12 -18.29 4.64
N GLY A 60 -14.91 -17.88 5.01
CA GLY A 60 -14.32 -18.21 6.30
C GLY A 60 -13.49 -19.49 6.37
N ASN A 61 -12.89 -19.93 5.26
CA ASN A 61 -11.98 -21.09 5.26
C ASN A 61 -10.61 -20.77 4.67
N SER A 62 -9.59 -21.56 5.04
CA SER A 62 -8.21 -21.37 4.60
C SER A 62 -8.00 -21.70 3.12
N GLY A 63 -8.83 -22.57 2.53
CA GLY A 63 -8.79 -22.91 1.11
C GLY A 63 -9.00 -21.70 0.20
N GLU A 64 -9.96 -20.84 0.53
CA GLU A 64 -10.20 -19.60 -0.22
C GLU A 64 -9.01 -18.64 -0.17
N VAL A 65 -8.26 -18.62 0.94
CA VAL A 65 -7.05 -17.81 1.03
C VAL A 65 -5.94 -18.37 0.14
N LEU A 66 -5.83 -19.70 0.02
CA LEU A 66 -4.90 -20.35 -0.90
C LEU A 66 -5.25 -20.02 -2.36
N ASP A 67 -6.53 -20.10 -2.73
CA ASP A 67 -7.01 -19.78 -4.07
C ASP A 67 -6.73 -18.31 -4.43
N LEU A 68 -6.99 -17.38 -3.51
CA LEU A 68 -6.65 -15.97 -3.66
C LEU A 68 -5.14 -15.75 -3.89
N LEU A 69 -4.30 -16.41 -3.09
CA LEU A 69 -2.86 -16.27 -3.22
C LEU A 69 -2.36 -16.88 -4.54
N ALA A 70 -2.91 -18.00 -4.98
CA ALA A 70 -2.58 -18.61 -6.27
C ALA A 70 -2.93 -17.69 -7.45
N ASP A 71 -4.15 -17.12 -7.48
CA ASP A 71 -4.54 -16.13 -8.48
C ASP A 71 -3.63 -14.89 -8.44
N THR A 72 -3.35 -14.37 -7.25
CA THR A 72 -2.46 -13.22 -7.06
C THR A 72 -1.07 -13.49 -7.62
N ILE A 73 -0.47 -14.66 -7.34
CA ILE A 73 0.84 -15.07 -7.87
C ILE A 73 0.81 -15.12 -9.39
N ASN A 74 -0.23 -15.73 -9.98
CA ASN A 74 -0.36 -15.84 -11.42
C ASN A 74 -0.50 -14.48 -12.10
N ARG A 75 -1.24 -13.53 -11.50
CA ARG A 75 -1.37 -12.16 -12.01
C ARG A 75 -0.08 -11.36 -11.92
N VAL A 76 0.73 -11.57 -10.88
CA VAL A 76 2.07 -10.96 -10.80
C VAL A 76 2.98 -11.53 -11.88
N ARG A 77 3.02 -12.86 -12.05
CA ARG A 77 3.87 -13.53 -13.04
C ARG A 77 3.50 -13.21 -14.49
N SER A 78 2.23 -12.89 -14.75
CA SER A 78 1.73 -12.48 -16.06
C SER A 78 1.78 -10.96 -16.29
N GLU A 79 2.45 -10.19 -15.42
CA GLU A 79 2.55 -8.72 -15.48
C GLU A 79 1.20 -7.97 -15.42
N ASN A 80 0.11 -8.67 -15.10
CA ASN A 80 -1.24 -8.13 -14.97
C ASN A 80 -1.52 -7.51 -13.59
N MET A 81 -0.59 -7.65 -12.64
CA MET A 81 -0.68 -7.04 -11.32
C MET A 81 0.67 -6.46 -10.87
N PRO A 82 0.72 -5.20 -10.42
CA PRO A 82 1.90 -4.62 -9.80
C PRO A 82 2.27 -5.35 -8.49
N PRO A 83 3.56 -5.68 -8.24
CA PRO A 83 4.00 -6.36 -7.02
C PRO A 83 3.58 -5.66 -5.72
N ARG A 84 3.48 -4.31 -5.73
CA ARG A 84 3.02 -3.56 -4.55
C ARG A 84 1.60 -3.95 -4.12
N ILE A 85 0.70 -4.21 -5.06
CA ILE A 85 -0.69 -4.60 -4.77
C ILE A 85 -0.71 -6.03 -4.24
N ALA A 86 0.03 -6.93 -4.90
CA ALA A 86 0.19 -8.31 -4.44
C ALA A 86 0.74 -8.41 -3.01
N ASN A 87 1.71 -7.55 -2.65
CA ASN A 87 2.25 -7.48 -1.29
C ASN A 87 1.18 -7.10 -0.26
N THR A 88 0.31 -6.15 -0.58
CA THR A 88 -0.82 -5.80 0.29
C THR A 88 -1.77 -6.97 0.45
N ILE A 89 -2.11 -7.67 -0.63
CA ILE A 89 -2.96 -8.87 -0.58
C ILE A 89 -2.31 -9.95 0.29
N GLY A 90 -1.04 -10.26 0.08
CA GLY A 90 -0.31 -11.27 0.85
C GLY A 90 -0.22 -10.94 2.34
N TYR A 91 0.00 -9.67 2.69
CA TYR A 91 0.02 -9.24 4.08
C TYR A 91 -1.34 -9.44 4.78
N LEU A 92 -2.44 -9.02 4.12
CA LEU A 92 -3.79 -9.19 4.66
C LEU A 92 -4.22 -10.67 4.72
N ALA A 93 -3.86 -11.46 3.70
CA ALA A 93 -4.08 -12.90 3.68
C ALA A 93 -3.39 -13.61 4.85
N GLY A 94 -2.17 -13.19 5.22
CA GLY A 94 -1.48 -13.70 6.40
C GLY A 94 -2.23 -13.42 7.71
N HIS A 95 -2.80 -12.22 7.86
CA HIS A 95 -3.62 -11.88 9.04
C HIS A 95 -4.88 -12.74 9.10
N MET A 96 -5.51 -12.98 7.95
CA MET A 96 -6.70 -13.81 7.83
C MET A 96 -6.42 -15.27 8.19
N LEU A 97 -5.34 -15.86 7.67
CA LEU A 97 -4.92 -17.21 8.06
C LEU A 97 -4.65 -17.31 9.56
N LYS A 98 -4.01 -16.29 10.15
CA LYS A 98 -3.75 -16.30 11.59
C LYS A 98 -5.04 -16.25 12.41
N ALA A 99 -6.02 -15.46 11.98
CA ALA A 99 -7.33 -15.41 12.63
C ALA A 99 -8.07 -16.76 12.54
N LEU A 100 -8.04 -17.41 11.38
CA LEU A 100 -8.61 -18.76 11.21
C LEU A 100 -7.94 -19.80 12.12
N GLU A 101 -6.61 -19.79 12.18
CA GLU A 101 -5.84 -20.68 13.04
C GLU A 101 -6.21 -20.49 14.52
N ILE A 102 -6.28 -19.24 14.99
CA ILE A 102 -6.70 -18.92 16.36
C ILE A 102 -8.12 -19.43 16.63
N ALA A 103 -9.07 -19.17 15.72
CA ALA A 103 -10.45 -19.62 15.88
C ALA A 103 -10.57 -21.16 15.97
N GLU A 104 -9.77 -21.89 15.18
CA GLU A 104 -9.72 -23.34 15.25
C GLU A 104 -9.12 -23.83 16.57
N ILE A 105 -8.00 -23.24 17.01
CA ILE A 105 -7.36 -23.58 18.29
C ILE A 105 -8.32 -23.35 19.45
N GLU A 106 -8.98 -22.20 19.50
CA GLU A 106 -9.98 -21.91 20.54
C GLU A 106 -11.16 -22.91 20.51
N SER A 107 -11.62 -23.28 19.31
CA SER A 107 -12.68 -24.28 19.16
C SER A 107 -12.27 -25.64 19.73
N ARG A 108 -11.03 -26.07 19.46
CA ARG A 108 -10.47 -27.30 20.02
C ARG A 108 -10.26 -27.20 21.52
N LEU A 109 -9.78 -26.06 22.02
CA LEU A 109 -9.58 -25.82 23.45
C LEU A 109 -10.92 -25.90 24.21
N ARG A 110 -11.98 -25.25 23.72
CA ARG A 110 -13.33 -25.33 24.30
C ARG A 110 -13.85 -26.76 24.40
N LYS A 111 -13.54 -27.63 23.42
CA LYS A 111 -13.91 -29.05 23.47
C LYS A 111 -13.15 -29.79 24.57
N VAL A 112 -11.85 -29.53 24.72
CA VAL A 112 -11.03 -30.13 25.78
C VAL A 112 -11.49 -29.66 27.16
N GLU A 113 -11.68 -28.35 27.34
CA GLU A 113 -12.15 -27.76 28.60
C GLU A 113 -13.48 -28.37 29.04
N ARG A 114 -14.42 -28.57 28.10
CA ARG A 114 -15.69 -29.24 28.37
C ARG A 114 -15.49 -30.66 28.92
N ILE A 115 -14.67 -31.47 28.26
CA ILE A 115 -14.40 -32.86 28.68
C ILE A 115 -13.76 -32.90 30.08
N VAL A 116 -12.84 -31.97 30.36
CA VAL A 116 -12.17 -31.88 31.68
C VAL A 116 -13.17 -31.49 32.77
N LEU A 117 -14.05 -30.52 32.49
CA LEU A 117 -15.10 -30.09 33.43
C LEU A 117 -16.10 -31.22 33.71
N GLU A 118 -16.58 -31.90 32.67
CA GLU A 118 -17.48 -33.05 32.80
C GLU A 118 -16.86 -34.14 33.68
N ARG A 119 -15.59 -34.48 33.48
CA ARG A 119 -14.89 -35.47 34.33
C ARG A 119 -14.76 -35.02 35.79
N LYS A 120 -14.56 -33.73 36.05
CA LYS A 120 -14.51 -33.18 37.41
C LYS A 120 -15.85 -33.21 38.11
N THR A 121 -16.96 -33.07 37.39
CA THR A 121 -18.31 -33.10 37.98
C THR A 121 -18.79 -34.51 38.35
N TYR A 122 -18.16 -35.56 37.83
CA TYR A 122 -18.48 -36.97 38.13
C TYR A 122 -17.43 -37.68 39.02
N SER A 123 -16.45 -36.94 39.54
CA SER A 123 -15.45 -37.41 40.51
C SER A 123 -15.72 -36.82 41.89
#